data_AF-A0A2K5D727-F1
#
_entry.id   AF-A0A2K5D727-F1
#
_cell.length_a   1.000
_cell.length_b   1.000
_cell.length_c   1.000
_cell.angle_alpha   90.00
_cell.angle_beta   90.00
_cell.angle_gamma   90.00
#
_symmetry.space_group_name_H-M   'P 1'
#
loop_
_entity.id
_entity.type
_entity.pdbx_description
1 polymer ?
#
loop_
_entity_poly.entity_id
_entity_poly.type
_entity_poly.pdbx_seq_one_letter_code
_entity_poly.pdbx_strand_id
1 'polypeptide(L)'
;MASQRIEVVTKATGFQRRPKKTTYTPGTCELLKGGDALPLQCSPTSSQRVLPSKQIASPIYLPPILAARPHLRPASMCQANGAYSREQFKPRATRDLEKEKQRLQNIFATGKDPEELKRKARPGQQEAPTPEQDRFEELVKEIQERKEFLADMEALGQGKQYRRVILAEISQKLWEMEDIDHKRSEELRKALATT
;
A
#
# COMPACT_ATOMS: atom_id res chain seq x y z
N MET A 1 47.12 -30.33 8.02
CA MET A 1 46.43 -29.17 8.62
C MET A 1 44.93 -29.44 8.55
N ALA A 2 44.30 -29.48 9.72
CA ALA A 2 42.95 -29.99 9.93
C ALA A 2 41.85 -29.04 9.42
N SER A 3 40.74 -29.67 9.08
CA SER A 3 39.42 -29.17 8.70
C SER A 3 38.87 -28.05 9.60
N GLN A 4 38.20 -27.06 9.00
CA GLN A 4 37.10 -26.34 9.65
C GLN A 4 35.96 -26.13 8.65
N ARG A 5 34.93 -26.97 8.76
CA ARG A 5 33.60 -26.73 8.20
C ARG A 5 32.85 -25.83 9.17
N ILE A 6 32.28 -24.73 8.66
CA ILE A 6 31.45 -23.82 9.44
C ILE A 6 30.03 -24.38 9.42
N GLU A 7 29.55 -24.90 10.55
CA GLU A 7 28.16 -25.34 10.71
C GLU A 7 27.30 -24.15 11.14
N VAL A 8 26.26 -23.87 10.35
CA VAL A 8 25.23 -22.88 10.67
C VAL A 8 24.15 -23.57 11.50
N VAL A 9 24.08 -23.24 12.78
CA VAL A 9 23.01 -23.70 13.69
C VAL A 9 21.79 -22.82 13.51
N THR A 10 20.76 -23.35 12.83
CA THR A 10 19.42 -22.75 12.82
C THR A 10 18.58 -23.36 13.95
N LYS A 11 18.22 -22.54 14.96
CA LYS A 11 17.25 -22.95 15.99
C LYS A 11 15.84 -22.58 15.53
N ALA A 12 15.08 -23.57 15.09
CA ALA A 12 13.63 -23.45 14.91
C ALA A 12 12.90 -24.29 15.98
N THR A 13 12.59 -23.69 17.12
CA THR A 13 11.66 -24.28 18.11
C THR A 13 10.23 -24.03 17.64
N GLY A 14 9.68 -24.95 16.85
CA GLY A 14 8.27 -24.97 16.50
C GLY A 14 7.44 -25.61 17.62
N PHE A 15 6.58 -24.83 18.27
CA PHE A 15 5.48 -25.39 19.07
C PHE A 15 4.45 -26.01 18.11
N GLN A 16 4.59 -27.30 17.81
CA GLN A 16 3.55 -28.03 17.08
C GLN A 16 2.31 -28.16 17.98
N ARG A 17 1.30 -27.32 17.75
CA ARG A 17 -0.02 -27.53 18.35
C ARG A 17 -0.68 -28.72 17.65
N ARG A 18 -0.77 -29.85 18.35
CA ARG A 18 -1.58 -30.98 17.88
C ARG A 18 -3.06 -30.58 17.90
N PRO A 19 -3.81 -30.72 16.80
CA PRO A 19 -5.25 -30.50 16.82
C PRO A 19 -5.90 -31.57 17.71
N LYS A 20 -6.65 -31.14 18.72
CA LYS A 20 -7.46 -32.06 19.54
C LYS A 20 -8.64 -32.53 18.68
N LYS A 21 -8.81 -33.84 18.56
CA LYS A 21 -10.02 -34.42 17.97
C LYS A 21 -11.16 -34.20 18.97
N THR A 22 -12.19 -33.48 18.56
CA THR A 22 -13.42 -33.34 19.35
C THR A 22 -14.31 -34.55 19.07
N THR A 23 -14.66 -35.29 20.12
CA THR A 23 -15.59 -36.41 20.01
C THR A 23 -16.95 -35.93 20.49
N TYR A 24 -17.98 -36.14 19.67
CA TYR A 24 -19.34 -35.74 20.00
C TYR A 24 -20.10 -36.89 20.68
N THR A 25 -21.14 -36.57 21.44
CA THR A 25 -21.98 -37.58 22.08
C THR A 25 -22.76 -38.40 21.04
N PRO A 26 -23.08 -39.69 21.31
CA PRO A 26 -23.70 -40.57 20.33
C PRO A 26 -25.06 -40.06 19.83
N GLY A 27 -25.95 -39.63 20.73
CA GLY A 27 -27.29 -39.14 20.36
C GLY A 27 -27.26 -37.89 19.47
N THR A 28 -26.14 -37.18 19.48
CA THR A 28 -26.01 -35.98 18.69
C THR A 28 -25.28 -36.21 17.36
N CYS A 29 -24.42 -37.24 17.28
CA CYS A 29 -23.96 -37.79 16.00
C CYS A 29 -25.15 -38.32 15.16
N GLU A 30 -26.19 -38.83 15.80
CA GLU A 30 -27.43 -39.28 15.12
C GLU A 30 -28.21 -38.11 14.54
N LEU A 31 -28.42 -37.03 15.30
CA LEU A 31 -29.06 -35.78 14.82
C LEU A 31 -28.35 -35.20 13.58
N LEU A 32 -27.01 -35.16 13.59
CA LEU A 32 -26.19 -34.72 12.44
C LEU A 32 -26.40 -35.59 11.20
N LYS A 33 -26.61 -36.89 11.38
CA LYS A 33 -26.88 -37.82 10.27
C LYS A 33 -28.33 -37.71 9.76
N GLY A 34 -29.27 -37.40 10.65
CA GLY A 34 -30.69 -37.21 10.34
C GLY A 34 -31.03 -35.84 9.71
N GLY A 35 -30.13 -34.86 9.81
CA GLY A 35 -30.36 -33.50 9.30
C GLY A 35 -31.29 -32.66 10.19
N ASP A 36 -31.56 -33.12 11.40
CA ASP A 36 -32.44 -32.47 12.36
C ASP A 36 -31.76 -31.26 13.04
N ALA A 37 -32.58 -30.37 13.60
CA ALA A 37 -32.08 -29.21 14.33
C ALA A 37 -31.25 -29.64 15.56
N LEU A 38 -30.08 -29.00 15.74
CA LEU A 38 -29.21 -29.28 16.88
C LEU A 38 -29.89 -28.84 18.19
N PRO A 39 -29.61 -29.49 19.33
CA PRO A 39 -30.23 -29.16 20.61
C PRO A 39 -29.97 -27.70 20.97
N LEU A 40 -31.04 -26.95 21.28
CA LEU A 40 -30.92 -25.55 21.71
C LEU A 40 -30.27 -25.43 23.10
N GLN A 41 -30.31 -26.51 23.89
CA GLN A 41 -29.63 -26.62 25.17
C GLN A 41 -28.51 -27.65 25.06
N CYS A 42 -27.27 -27.18 25.06
CA CYS A 42 -26.10 -28.02 25.27
C CYS A 42 -25.86 -28.16 26.77
N SER A 43 -25.39 -29.34 27.22
CA SER A 43 -24.86 -29.44 28.57
C SER A 43 -23.65 -28.50 28.70
N PRO A 44 -23.50 -27.83 29.86
CA PRO A 44 -22.32 -27.04 30.13
C PRO A 44 -21.09 -27.89 29.79
N THR A 45 -20.25 -27.40 28.87
CA THR A 45 -18.93 -28.01 28.66
C THR A 45 -18.31 -28.17 30.05
N SER A 46 -17.67 -29.30 30.34
CA SER A 46 -17.13 -29.65 31.68
C SER A 46 -16.29 -28.54 32.36
N SER A 47 -15.92 -27.48 31.65
CA SER A 47 -15.29 -26.26 32.17
C SER A 47 -16.25 -25.22 32.78
N GLN A 48 -17.57 -25.33 32.62
CA GLN A 48 -18.52 -24.35 33.15
C GLN A 48 -18.74 -24.62 34.64
N ARG A 49 -17.88 -24.02 35.45
CA ARG A 49 -18.14 -23.87 36.88
C ARG A 49 -19.41 -23.04 37.03
N VAL A 50 -20.50 -23.70 37.44
CA VAL A 50 -21.69 -23.02 37.95
C VAL A 50 -21.23 -22.25 39.17
N LEU A 51 -21.06 -20.94 39.03
CA LEU A 51 -20.81 -20.08 40.17
C LEU A 51 -22.08 -20.12 41.04
N PRO A 52 -21.96 -20.33 42.36
CA PRO A 52 -23.12 -20.26 43.23
C PRO A 52 -23.76 -18.88 43.11
N SER A 53 -25.09 -18.84 43.19
CA SER A 53 -25.88 -17.61 43.28
C SER A 53 -25.22 -16.67 44.29
N LYS A 54 -24.90 -15.44 43.85
CA LYS A 54 -24.36 -14.40 44.72
C LYS A 54 -25.39 -14.10 45.80
N GLN A 55 -25.26 -14.76 46.96
CA GLN A 55 -25.74 -14.18 48.20
C GLN A 55 -25.00 -12.84 48.33
N ILE A 56 -25.75 -11.74 48.33
CA ILE A 56 -25.21 -10.41 48.55
C ILE A 56 -24.72 -10.40 49.99
N ALA A 57 -23.44 -10.74 50.19
CA ALA A 57 -22.78 -10.55 51.46
C ALA A 57 -22.77 -9.05 51.78
N SER A 58 -22.96 -8.70 53.05
CA SER A 58 -22.86 -7.34 53.55
C SER A 58 -21.57 -6.68 53.07
N PRO A 59 -21.57 -5.36 52.80
CA PRO A 59 -20.42 -4.68 52.21
C PRO A 59 -19.24 -4.75 53.18
N ILE A 60 -18.25 -5.56 52.83
CA ILE A 60 -16.95 -5.58 53.51
C ILE A 60 -16.27 -4.25 53.17
N TYR A 61 -16.17 -3.36 54.15
CA TYR A 61 -15.37 -2.13 54.05
C TYR A 61 -13.88 -2.51 54.05
N LEU A 62 -13.34 -2.81 52.88
CA LEU A 62 -11.89 -2.96 52.69
C LEU A 62 -11.23 -1.58 52.54
N PRO A 63 -10.04 -1.37 53.12
CA PRO A 63 -9.30 -0.13 52.94
C PRO A 63 -8.97 0.08 51.44
N PRO A 64 -8.99 1.34 50.93
CA PRO A 64 -8.86 1.65 49.49
C PRO A 64 -7.63 1.05 48.78
N ILE A 65 -6.59 0.73 49.55
CA ILE A 65 -5.31 0.19 49.08
C ILE A 65 -5.49 -1.26 48.59
N LEU A 66 -6.45 -2.00 49.15
CA LEU A 66 -6.78 -3.39 48.78
C LEU A 66 -7.97 -3.48 47.83
N ALA A 67 -8.59 -2.34 47.49
CA ALA A 67 -9.67 -2.30 46.52
C ALA A 67 -9.11 -2.61 45.13
N ALA A 68 -9.54 -3.74 44.55
CA ALA A 68 -9.18 -4.11 43.19
C ALA A 68 -9.60 -2.98 42.24
N ARG A 69 -8.62 -2.29 41.64
CA ARG A 69 -8.91 -1.27 40.63
C ARG A 69 -9.64 -1.95 39.47
N PRO A 70 -10.81 -1.46 39.05
CA PRO A 70 -11.48 -2.03 37.90
C PRO A 70 -10.57 -1.88 36.68
N HIS A 71 -10.12 -3.01 36.13
CA HIS A 71 -9.29 -3.05 34.91
C HIS A 71 -10.09 -2.72 33.63
N LEU A 72 -11.41 -2.52 33.76
CA LEU A 72 -12.31 -2.14 32.67
C LEU A 72 -12.39 -0.63 32.54
N ARG A 73 -12.46 -0.15 31.31
CA ARG A 73 -12.66 1.28 31.04
C ARG A 73 -14.09 1.71 31.42
N PRO A 74 -14.28 2.86 32.09
CA PRO A 74 -15.60 3.43 32.34
C PRO A 74 -16.36 3.71 31.03
N ALA A 75 -17.68 3.60 31.06
CA ALA A 75 -18.53 3.80 29.89
C ALA A 75 -18.33 5.17 29.22
N SER A 76 -18.09 6.22 30.01
CA SER A 76 -17.80 7.57 29.51
C SER A 76 -16.55 7.61 28.63
N MET A 77 -15.49 6.89 29.01
CA MET A 77 -14.25 6.80 28.21
C MET A 77 -14.47 6.05 26.90
N CYS A 78 -15.30 5.02 26.91
CA CYS A 78 -15.63 4.26 25.70
C CYS A 78 -16.47 5.11 24.72
N GLN A 79 -17.35 5.96 25.24
CA GLN A 79 -18.23 6.82 24.43
C GLN A 79 -17.57 8.11 23.94
N ALA A 80 -16.52 8.58 24.62
CA ALA A 80 -15.86 9.87 24.33
C ALA A 80 -15.35 10.01 22.88
N ASN A 81 -14.93 8.91 22.26
CA ASN A 81 -14.33 8.94 20.92
C ASN A 81 -15.38 8.94 19.78
N GLY A 82 -16.67 9.12 20.09
CA GLY A 82 -17.73 9.11 19.09
C GLY A 82 -17.93 7.77 18.38
N ALA A 83 -17.28 6.69 18.85
CA ALA A 83 -17.28 5.36 18.23
C ALA A 83 -18.68 4.73 18.09
N TYR A 84 -19.64 5.21 18.88
CA TYR A 84 -21.03 4.77 18.85
C TYR A 84 -21.94 5.70 18.03
N SER A 85 -21.40 6.79 17.47
CA SER A 85 -22.14 7.70 16.60
C SER A 85 -22.24 7.10 15.20
N ARG A 86 -23.46 6.97 14.68
CA ARG A 86 -23.69 6.46 13.32
C ARG A 86 -23.31 7.52 12.29
N GLU A 87 -22.55 7.12 11.28
CA GLU A 87 -22.21 7.98 10.14
C GLU A 87 -23.49 8.49 9.44
N GLN A 88 -23.57 9.79 9.23
CA GLN A 88 -24.70 10.39 8.52
C GLN A 88 -24.57 10.14 7.02
N PHE A 89 -25.63 9.65 6.39
CA PHE A 89 -25.69 9.53 4.93
C PHE A 89 -25.44 10.89 4.26
N LYS A 90 -24.41 10.96 3.43
CA LYS A 90 -24.13 12.11 2.57
C LYS A 90 -24.47 11.70 1.14
N PRO A 91 -25.57 12.22 0.55
CA PRO A 91 -25.87 11.90 -0.84
C PRO A 91 -24.72 12.37 -1.72
N ARG A 92 -24.23 11.47 -2.57
CA ARG A 92 -23.25 11.80 -3.60
C ARG A 92 -23.90 12.71 -4.63
N ALA A 93 -23.14 13.65 -5.20
CA ALA A 93 -23.61 14.43 -6.34
C ALA A 93 -24.16 13.49 -7.42
N THR A 94 -25.46 13.61 -7.71
CA THR A 94 -26.15 12.79 -8.69
C THR A 94 -25.56 13.10 -10.05
N ARG A 95 -25.08 12.08 -10.76
CA ARG A 95 -24.68 12.22 -12.17
C ARG A 95 -25.94 12.41 -13.01
N ASP A 96 -25.85 13.16 -14.11
CA ASP A 96 -26.97 13.32 -15.03
C ASP A 96 -27.41 11.95 -15.58
N LEU A 97 -28.59 11.48 -15.16
CA LEU A 97 -29.09 10.14 -15.49
C LEU A 97 -29.28 9.95 -17.00
N GLU A 98 -29.68 10.99 -17.71
CA GLU A 98 -29.85 10.99 -19.16
C GLU A 98 -28.53 10.78 -19.91
N LYS A 99 -27.44 11.41 -19.44
CA LYS A 99 -26.10 11.23 -20.00
C LYS A 99 -25.56 9.83 -19.77
N GLU A 100 -25.79 9.26 -18.57
CA GLU A 100 -25.37 7.89 -18.26
C GLU A 100 -26.17 6.86 -19.07
N LYS A 101 -27.48 7.08 -19.24
CA LYS A 101 -28.32 6.24 -20.11
C LYS A 101 -27.80 6.26 -21.54
N GLN A 102 -27.49 7.43 -22.08
CA GLN A 102 -26.94 7.56 -23.44
C GLN A 102 -25.55 6.90 -23.56
N ARG A 103 -24.68 7.08 -22.57
CA ARG A 103 -23.36 6.42 -22.50
C ARG A 103 -23.50 4.90 -22.57
N LEU A 104 -24.38 4.32 -21.74
CA LEU A 104 -24.60 2.88 -21.70
C LEU A 104 -25.24 2.35 -22.99
N GLN A 105 -26.17 3.11 -23.60
CA GLN A 105 -26.70 2.77 -24.92
C GLN A 105 -25.61 2.69 -25.98
N ASN A 106 -24.68 3.65 -26.01
CA ASN A 106 -23.53 3.64 -26.94
C ASN A 106 -22.58 2.46 -26.67
N ILE A 107 -22.33 2.13 -25.39
CA ILE A 107 -21.52 0.98 -25.02
C ILE A 107 -22.18 -0.33 -25.47
N PHE A 108 -23.49 -0.49 -25.29
CA PHE A 108 -24.19 -1.71 -25.72
C PHE A 108 -24.33 -1.82 -27.23
N ALA A 109 -24.53 -0.71 -27.93
CA ALA A 109 -24.65 -0.70 -29.39
C ALA A 109 -23.29 -0.89 -30.08
N THR A 110 -22.24 -0.22 -29.60
CA THR A 110 -20.93 -0.10 -30.30
C THR A 110 -19.78 -0.79 -29.56
N GLY A 111 -19.99 -1.24 -28.33
CA GLY A 111 -18.97 -1.89 -27.49
C GLY A 111 -17.92 -0.93 -26.92
N LYS A 112 -18.05 0.39 -27.15
CA LYS A 112 -17.06 1.41 -26.79
C LYS A 112 -17.75 2.62 -26.16
N ASP A 113 -17.12 3.15 -25.12
CA ASP A 113 -17.57 4.36 -24.45
C ASP A 113 -17.13 5.60 -25.24
N PRO A 114 -18.03 6.52 -25.63
CA PRO A 114 -17.66 7.75 -26.34
C PRO A 114 -16.71 8.65 -25.55
N GLU A 115 -16.77 8.64 -24.22
CA GLU A 115 -15.83 9.39 -23.39
C GLU A 115 -14.44 8.73 -23.38
N GLU A 116 -14.36 7.40 -23.52
CA GLU A 116 -13.08 6.73 -23.77
C GLU A 116 -12.55 7.03 -25.16
N LEU A 117 -13.40 7.18 -26.17
CA LEU A 117 -12.96 7.64 -27.50
C LEU A 117 -12.40 9.06 -27.45
N LYS A 118 -12.96 9.97 -26.64
CA LYS A 118 -12.37 11.32 -26.43
C LYS A 118 -11.10 11.31 -25.58
N ARG A 119 -10.92 10.32 -24.70
CA ARG A 119 -9.68 10.16 -23.91
C ARG A 119 -8.59 9.44 -24.71
N LYS A 120 -8.97 8.54 -25.61
CA LYS A 120 -8.05 7.79 -26.50
C LYS A 120 -7.77 8.51 -27.81
N ALA A 121 -8.70 9.33 -28.29
CA ALA A 121 -8.37 10.46 -29.14
C ALA A 121 -7.68 11.47 -28.23
N ARG A 122 -6.38 11.28 -28.00
CA ARG A 122 -5.53 12.45 -27.85
C ARG A 122 -5.99 13.41 -28.96
N PRO A 123 -6.31 14.68 -28.67
CA PRO A 123 -6.03 15.70 -29.66
C PRO A 123 -4.60 15.39 -30.07
N GLY A 124 -4.40 14.93 -31.31
CA GLY A 124 -3.06 14.87 -31.86
C GLY A 124 -2.47 16.20 -31.49
N GLN A 125 -1.38 16.16 -30.73
CA GLN A 125 -0.70 17.35 -30.30
C GLN A 125 -0.50 18.18 -31.58
N GLN A 126 -1.33 19.20 -31.76
CA GLN A 126 -0.84 20.48 -32.17
C GLN A 126 -0.07 21.00 -30.95
N GLU A 127 1.01 20.29 -30.59
CA GLU A 127 2.19 21.01 -30.17
C GLU A 127 2.51 21.81 -31.42
N ALA A 128 2.21 23.11 -31.38
CA ALA A 128 3.01 24.07 -32.11
C ALA A 128 4.45 23.55 -32.02
N PRO A 129 5.16 23.38 -33.16
CA PRO A 129 6.41 22.63 -33.21
C PRO A 129 7.20 23.01 -31.98
N THR A 130 7.26 22.13 -30.98
CA THR A 130 8.08 22.38 -29.81
C THR A 130 9.42 22.66 -30.44
N PRO A 131 9.99 23.88 -30.27
CA PRO A 131 11.20 24.24 -30.96
C PRO A 131 12.13 23.07 -30.75
N GLU A 132 12.52 22.44 -31.86
CA GLU A 132 13.24 21.16 -31.90
C GLU A 132 14.29 21.27 -30.80
N GLN A 133 14.05 20.60 -29.67
CA GLN A 133 14.77 20.95 -28.46
C GLN A 133 16.19 20.55 -28.75
N ASP A 134 17.04 21.57 -28.88
CA ASP A 134 18.38 21.37 -29.40
C ASP A 134 19.05 20.29 -28.55
N ARG A 135 19.65 19.28 -29.19
CA ARG A 135 20.35 18.19 -28.50
C ARG A 135 21.31 18.75 -27.44
N PHE A 136 21.88 19.93 -27.69
CA PHE A 136 22.66 20.67 -26.70
C PHE A 136 21.87 21.01 -25.42
N GLU A 137 20.67 21.59 -25.55
CA GLU A 137 19.78 21.90 -24.42
C GLU A 137 19.32 20.65 -23.66
N GLU A 138 19.04 19.56 -24.39
CA GLU A 138 18.70 18.28 -23.77
C GLU A 138 19.85 17.77 -22.87
N LEU A 139 21.09 17.79 -23.38
CA LEU A 139 22.26 17.36 -22.62
C LEU A 139 22.48 18.21 -21.36
N VAL A 140 22.26 19.53 -21.43
CA VAL A 140 22.32 20.41 -20.26
C VAL A 140 21.30 20.00 -19.21
N LYS A 141 20.06 19.70 -19.62
CA LYS A 141 19.01 19.23 -18.70
C LYS A 141 19.36 17.88 -18.07
N GLU A 142 19.81 16.93 -18.88
CA GLU A 142 20.19 15.61 -18.39
C GLU A 142 21.38 15.68 -17.40
N ILE A 143 22.37 16.55 -17.65
CA ILE A 143 23.47 16.79 -16.71
C ILE A 143 22.92 17.35 -15.39
N GLN A 144 21.99 18.30 -15.45
CA GLN A 144 21.38 18.90 -14.27
C GLN A 144 20.58 17.86 -13.47
N GLU A 145 19.76 17.05 -14.11
CA GLU A 145 19.02 15.95 -13.48
C GLU A 145 19.97 14.97 -12.78
N ARG A 146 21.10 14.63 -13.41
CA ARG A 146 22.11 13.76 -12.78
C ARG A 146 22.77 14.39 -11.56
N LYS A 147 23.02 15.70 -11.58
CA LYS A 147 23.55 16.43 -10.41
C LYS A 147 22.54 16.44 -9.27
N GLU A 148 21.27 16.69 -9.57
CA GLU A 148 20.19 16.69 -8.58
C GLU A 148 20.00 15.30 -7.97
N PHE A 149 19.96 14.26 -8.81
CA PHE A 149 19.93 12.89 -8.33
C PHE A 149 21.10 12.56 -7.38
N LEU A 150 22.32 12.98 -7.74
CA LEU A 150 23.47 12.75 -6.87
C LEU A 150 23.34 13.50 -5.53
N ALA A 151 22.86 14.74 -5.56
CA ALA A 151 22.61 15.52 -4.35
C ALA A 151 21.57 14.85 -3.43
N ASP A 152 20.48 14.34 -4.00
CA ASP A 152 19.45 13.60 -3.26
C ASP A 152 20.03 12.33 -2.63
N MET A 153 20.83 11.57 -3.37
CA MET A 153 21.47 10.36 -2.85
C MET A 153 22.53 10.67 -1.79
N GLU A 154 23.23 11.81 -1.90
CA GLU A 154 24.17 12.28 -0.89
C GLU A 154 23.44 12.73 0.39
N ALA A 155 22.30 13.41 0.27
CA ALA A 155 21.46 13.79 1.40
C ALA A 155 20.93 12.56 2.16
N LEU A 156 20.64 11.47 1.45
CA LEU A 156 20.28 10.16 2.03
C LEU A 156 21.48 9.35 2.55
N GLY A 157 22.71 9.86 2.42
CA GLY A 157 23.94 9.18 2.86
C GLY A 157 24.42 8.05 1.93
N GLN A 158 23.78 7.86 0.77
CA GLN A 158 24.09 6.82 -0.21
C GLN A 158 25.03 7.27 -1.34
N GLY A 159 25.49 8.53 -1.33
CA GLY A 159 26.33 9.10 -2.39
C GLY A 159 27.55 8.27 -2.77
N LYS A 160 28.19 7.56 -1.82
CA LYS A 160 29.35 6.70 -2.10
C LYS A 160 29.07 5.59 -3.13
N GLN A 161 27.82 5.12 -3.23
CA GLN A 161 27.43 4.07 -4.18
C GLN A 161 27.29 4.64 -5.60
N TYR A 162 26.77 5.86 -5.73
CA TYR A 162 26.37 6.43 -7.01
C TYR A 162 27.41 7.38 -7.61
N ARG A 163 28.22 8.05 -6.79
CA ARG A 163 29.13 9.13 -7.20
C ARG A 163 30.00 8.76 -8.41
N ARG A 164 30.60 7.57 -8.44
CA ARG A 164 31.46 7.15 -9.56
C ARG A 164 30.68 7.00 -10.86
N VAL A 165 29.50 6.40 -10.80
CA VAL A 165 28.66 6.14 -11.99
C VAL A 165 28.11 7.46 -12.53
N ILE A 166 27.56 8.29 -11.65
CA ILE A 166 26.99 9.58 -12.03
C ILE A 166 28.04 10.52 -12.62
N LEU A 167 29.24 10.59 -12.04
CA LEU A 167 30.32 11.41 -12.60
C LEU A 167 30.76 10.93 -13.98
N ALA A 168 30.78 9.62 -14.23
CA ALA A 168 31.09 9.08 -15.55
C ALA A 168 30.00 9.46 -16.57
N GLU A 169 28.73 9.38 -16.19
CA GLU A 169 27.61 9.75 -17.07
C GLU A 169 27.52 11.26 -17.33
N ILE A 170 27.90 12.09 -16.36
CA ILE A 170 28.06 13.54 -16.56
C ILE A 170 29.20 13.80 -17.54
N SER A 171 30.33 13.11 -17.37
CA SER A 171 31.49 13.25 -18.26
C SER A 171 31.15 12.83 -19.71
N GLN A 172 30.40 11.74 -19.88
CA GLN A 172 29.93 11.31 -21.19
C GLN A 172 29.08 12.40 -21.88
N LYS A 173 28.13 12.98 -21.16
CA LYS A 173 27.27 14.04 -21.71
C LYS A 173 28.04 15.31 -22.03
N LEU A 174 29.06 15.65 -21.25
CA LEU A 174 29.95 16.77 -21.55
C LEU A 174 30.72 16.54 -22.86
N TRP A 175 31.21 15.32 -23.13
CA TRP A 175 31.85 15.02 -24.40
C TRP A 175 30.89 15.10 -25.59
N GLU A 176 29.66 14.62 -25.44
CA GLU A 176 28.62 14.77 -26.48
C GLU A 176 28.36 16.25 -26.78
N MET A 177 28.32 17.08 -25.74
CA MET A 177 28.15 18.53 -25.85
C MET A 177 29.33 19.20 -26.57
N GLU A 178 30.56 18.84 -26.22
CA GLU A 178 31.78 19.34 -26.87
C GLU A 178 31.86 18.96 -28.37
N ASP A 179 31.45 17.75 -28.73
CA ASP A 179 31.41 17.28 -30.12
C ASP A 179 30.37 18.09 -30.95
N ILE A 180 29.20 18.37 -30.37
CA ILE A 180 28.18 19.22 -30.99
C ILE A 180 28.73 20.64 -31.23
N ASP A 181 29.37 21.24 -30.22
CA ASP A 181 29.96 22.58 -30.33
C ASP A 181 31.07 22.62 -31.38
N HIS A 182 31.93 21.59 -31.42
CA HIS A 182 32.96 21.50 -32.43
C HIS A 182 32.35 21.47 -33.84
N LYS A 183 31.35 20.62 -34.09
CA LYS A 183 30.67 20.52 -35.39
C LYS A 183 30.06 21.85 -35.82
N ARG A 184 29.34 22.53 -34.92
CA ARG A 184 28.75 23.84 -35.17
C ARG A 184 29.79 24.89 -35.52
N SER A 185 30.89 24.93 -34.78
CA SER A 185 31.97 25.88 -35.04
C SER A 185 32.62 25.66 -36.42
N GLU A 186 32.75 24.40 -36.86
CA GLU A 186 33.27 24.06 -38.19
C GLU A 186 32.29 24.44 -39.30
N GLU A 187 30.99 24.19 -39.12
CA GLU A 187 29.95 24.61 -40.06
C GLU A 187 29.92 26.13 -40.23
N LEU A 188 30.01 26.88 -39.12
CA LEU A 188 30.09 28.33 -39.13
C LEU A 188 31.35 28.83 -39.85
N ARG A 189 32.52 28.22 -39.59
CA ARG A 189 33.77 28.56 -40.29
C ARG A 189 33.66 28.33 -41.80
N LYS A 190 33.05 27.22 -42.22
CA LYS A 190 32.82 26.91 -43.64
C LYS A 190 31.89 27.92 -44.30
N ALA A 191 30.78 28.27 -43.64
CA ALA A 191 29.82 29.25 -44.16
C ALA A 191 30.47 30.63 -44.38
N LEU A 192 31.31 31.07 -43.43
CA LEU A 192 32.06 32.33 -43.54
C LEU A 192 33.15 32.30 -44.62
N ALA A 193 33.73 31.13 -44.91
CA ALA A 193 34.73 30.99 -45.96
C ALA A 193 34.12 30.96 -47.37
N THR A 194 32.83 30.62 -47.48
CA THR A 194 32.10 30.58 -48.77
C THR A 194 31.48 31.91 -49.19
N THR A 195 31.50 32.93 -48.34
CA THR A 195 31.06 34.31 -48.61
C THR A 195 32.22 35.21 -48.98
#